data_AF-F4JI60-F1
#
_entry.id   AF-F4JI60-F1
#
_cell.length_a   1.000
_cell.length_b   1.000
_cell.length_c   1.000
_cell.angle_alpha   90.00
_cell.angle_beta   90.00
_cell.angle_gamma   90.00
#
_symmetry.space_group_name_H-M   'P 1'
#
loop_
_entity.id
_entity.type
_entity.pdbx_description
1 polymer ?
#
loop_
_entity_poly.entity_id
_entity_poly.type
_entity_poly.pdbx_seq_one_letter_code
_entity_poly.pdbx_strand_id
1 'polypeptide(L)'
;MILARIVAVLGPIETEMLKKGQETHKYFTKEYDLYHLNEESNEIEYIITEESSLEEQLQVSDELFLDFVRTLLEINPLRRPTALEALNHPWLSSSSYN
;
A
#
# COMPACT_ATOMS: atom_id res chain seq x y z
N MET A 1 11.11 0.29 7.32
CA MET A 1 10.28 1.50 7.18
C MET A 1 8.86 1.10 6.76
N ILE A 2 7.80 1.77 7.24
CA ILE A 2 6.40 1.43 6.87
C ILE A 2 6.14 1.61 5.36
N LEU A 3 6.70 2.64 4.74
CA LEU A 3 6.53 2.94 3.31
C LEU A 3 7.07 1.81 2.42
N ALA A 4 8.22 1.25 2.79
CA ALA A 4 8.80 0.08 2.12
C ALA A 4 7.85 -1.13 2.15
N ARG A 5 7.19 -1.37 3.28
CA ARG A 5 6.21 -2.47 3.39
C ARG A 5 4.96 -2.21 2.55
N ILE A 6 4.49 -0.96 2.50
CA ILE A 6 3.36 -0.58 1.65
C ILE A 6 3.71 -0.86 0.19
N VAL A 7 4.87 -0.41 -0.28
CA VAL A 7 5.33 -0.62 -1.67
C VAL A 7 5.52 -2.10 -1.97
N ALA A 8 6.11 -2.87 -1.04
CA ALA A 8 6.31 -4.30 -1.20
C ALA A 8 5.02 -5.10 -1.37
N VAL A 9 3.92 -4.68 -0.72
CA VAL A 9 2.65 -5.44 -0.66
C VAL A 9 1.63 -4.93 -1.68
N LEU A 10 1.55 -3.62 -1.88
CA LEU A 10 0.53 -2.97 -2.69
C LEU A 10 1.07 -2.44 -4.03
N GLY A 11 2.38 -2.54 -4.26
CA GLY A 11 3.04 -2.02 -5.43
C GLY A 11 3.44 -0.54 -5.30
N PRO A 12 4.06 0.02 -6.37
CA PRO A 12 4.60 1.37 -6.34
C PRO A 12 3.52 2.44 -6.16
N ILE A 13 3.86 3.50 -5.41
CA ILE A 13 2.97 4.66 -5.26
C ILE A 13 2.94 5.45 -6.57
N GLU A 14 1.74 5.84 -7.00
CA GLU A 14 1.56 6.61 -8.23
C GLU A 14 2.37 7.92 -8.20
N THR A 15 3.08 8.20 -9.28
CA THR A 15 3.96 9.37 -9.38
C THR A 15 3.23 10.69 -9.17
N GLU A 16 1.96 10.79 -9.60
CA GLU A 16 1.12 11.96 -9.35
C GLU A 16 0.82 12.20 -7.87
N MET A 17 0.75 11.14 -7.06
CA MET A 17 0.65 11.28 -5.61
C MET A 17 1.98 11.73 -5.00
N LEU A 18 3.09 11.13 -5.45
CA LEU A 18 4.42 11.51 -4.99
C LEU A 18 4.75 12.97 -5.31
N LYS A 19 4.38 13.48 -6.49
CA LYS A 19 4.55 14.90 -6.86
C LYS A 19 3.80 15.86 -5.94
N LYS A 20 2.63 15.45 -5.44
CA LYS A 20 1.78 16.27 -4.56
C LYS A 20 2.15 16.14 -3.08
N GLY A 21 2.91 15.12 -2.71
CA GLY A 21 3.35 14.89 -1.34
C GLY A 21 4.36 15.94 -0.86
N GLN A 22 4.03 16.65 0.22
CA GLN A 22 4.91 17.67 0.81
C GLN A 22 6.23 17.08 1.32
N GLU A 23 6.17 15.84 1.80
CA GLU A 23 7.28 15.14 2.45
C GLU A 23 7.89 14.04 1.58
N THR A 24 7.53 13.97 0.29
CA THR A 24 8.04 12.94 -0.64
C THR A 24 9.57 12.92 -0.66
N HIS A 25 10.20 14.10 -0.65
CA HIS A 25 11.66 14.26 -0.67
C HIS A 25 12.39 13.68 0.55
N LYS A 26 11.68 13.28 1.62
CA LYS A 26 12.28 12.60 2.78
C LYS A 26 12.45 11.10 2.58
N TYR A 27 11.73 10.51 1.63
CA TYR A 27 11.63 9.06 1.46
C TYR A 27 11.89 8.59 0.03
N PHE A 28 11.80 9.48 -0.95
CA PHE A 28 11.92 9.17 -2.36
C PHE A 28 12.92 10.08 -3.07
N THR A 29 13.75 9.50 -3.94
CA THR A 29 14.63 10.26 -4.85
C THR A 29 13.81 11.03 -5.90
N LYS A 30 14.50 11.81 -6.74
CA LYS A 30 13.85 12.50 -7.87
C LYS A 30 13.29 11.52 -8.90
N GLU A 31 13.91 10.34 -8.98
CA GLU A 31 13.52 9.19 -9.79
C GLU A 31 12.46 8.31 -9.11
N TYR A 32 12.02 8.69 -7.90
CA TYR A 32 11.05 7.99 -7.06
C TYR A 32 11.51 6.63 -6.50
N ASP A 33 12.83 6.44 -6.38
CA ASP A 33 13.38 5.31 -5.64
C ASP A 33 13.27 5.56 -4.14
N LEU A 34 12.89 4.53 -3.38
CA LEU A 34 12.76 4.61 -1.94
C LEU A 34 14.15 4.64 -1.27
N TYR A 35 14.36 5.53 -0.30
CA TYR A 35 15.61 5.59 0.45
C TYR A 35 15.39 6.03 1.91
N HIS A 36 16.41 5.84 2.74
CA HIS A 36 16.53 6.53 4.02
C HIS A 36 17.92 7.13 4.19
N LEU A 37 18.03 8.14 5.05
CA LEU A 37 19.32 8.65 5.50
C LEU A 37 19.80 7.77 6.66
N ASN A 38 21.01 7.26 6.60
CA ASN A 38 21.67 6.61 7.72
C ASN A 38 22.16 7.70 8.68
N GLU A 39 21.65 7.73 9.91
CA GLU A 39 22.01 8.77 10.89
C GLU A 39 23.45 8.65 11.41
N GLU A 40 24.06 7.47 11.34
CA GLU A 40 25.43 7.23 11.78
C GLU A 40 26.46 7.66 10.73
N SER A 41 26.24 7.29 9.46
CA SER A 41 27.15 7.63 8.36
C SER A 41 26.82 8.95 7.65
N ASN A 42 25.60 9.46 7.84
CA ASN A 42 25.03 10.58 7.09
C ASN A 42 24.99 10.33 5.57
N GLU A 43 24.86 9.06 5.17
CA GLU A 43 24.77 8.61 3.78
C GLU A 43 23.33 8.21 3.40
N ILE A 44 23.02 8.30 2.10
CA ILE A 44 21.74 7.84 1.55
C ILE A 44 21.82 6.34 1.27
N GLU A 45 20.91 5.57 1.85
CA GLU A 45 20.76 4.14 1.62
C GLU A 45 19.45 3.84 0.87
N TYR A 46 19.57 3.21 -0.29
CA TYR A 46 18.42 2.79 -1.10
C TYR A 46 17.73 1.60 -0.45
N ILE A 47 16.39 1.63 -0.42
CA ILE A 47 15.57 0.55 0.09
C ILE A 47 15.08 -0.28 -1.08
N ILE A 48 15.65 -1.47 -1.23
CA ILE A 48 15.18 -2.47 -2.17
C ILE A 48 14.10 -3.30 -1.47
N THR A 49 12.88 -3.27 -2.00
CA THR A 49 11.76 -4.06 -1.49
C THR A 49 11.63 -5.35 -2.27
N GLU A 50 11.57 -6.49 -1.56
CA GLU A 50 11.11 -7.74 -2.16
C GLU A 50 9.59 -7.70 -2.31
N GLU A 51 9.10 -7.96 -3.52
CA GLU A 51 7.66 -8.03 -3.79
C GLU A 51 7.03 -9.13 -2.92
N SER A 52 5.89 -8.82 -2.33
CA SER A 52 5.08 -9.75 -1.54
C SER A 52 3.60 -9.52 -1.84
N SER A 53 2.78 -10.52 -1.57
CA SER A 53 1.34 -10.43 -1.80
C SER A 53 0.57 -10.15 -0.51
N LEU A 54 -0.64 -9.60 -0.65
CA LEU A 54 -1.54 -9.41 0.49
C LEU A 54 -1.93 -10.76 1.11
N GLU A 55 -2.09 -11.79 0.29
CA GLU A 55 -2.30 -13.19 0.67
C GLU A 55 -1.23 -13.68 1.64
N GLU A 56 0.04 -13.51 1.29
CA GLU A 56 1.17 -13.93 2.13
C GLU A 56 1.21 -13.15 3.44
N GLN A 57 0.91 -11.85 3.40
CA GLN A 57 0.90 -11.02 4.61
C GLN A 57 -0.24 -11.38 5.56
N LEU A 58 -1.43 -11.68 5.02
CA LEU A 58 -2.62 -12.00 5.82
C LEU A 58 -2.71 -13.49 6.18
N GLN A 59 -1.99 -14.36 5.47
CA GLN A 59 -2.07 -15.83 5.59
C GLN A 59 -3.51 -16.34 5.41
N VAL A 60 -4.23 -15.76 4.45
CA VAL A 60 -5.62 -16.10 4.12
C VAL A 60 -5.72 -16.45 2.64
N SER A 61 -6.60 -17.40 2.32
CA SER A 61 -6.91 -17.84 0.95
C SER A 61 -8.34 -17.54 0.50
N ASP A 62 -9.16 -16.88 1.34
CA ASP A 62 -10.49 -16.39 0.96
C ASP A 62 -10.35 -15.24 -0.05
N GLU A 63 -10.57 -15.55 -1.32
CA GLU A 63 -10.44 -14.60 -2.43
C GLU A 63 -11.34 -13.37 -2.26
N LEU A 64 -12.57 -13.52 -1.73
CA LEU A 64 -13.48 -12.40 -1.52
C LEU A 64 -13.03 -11.52 -0.37
N PHE A 65 -12.46 -12.10 0.69
CA PHE A 65 -11.85 -11.32 1.77
C PHE A 65 -10.64 -10.55 1.28
N LEU A 66 -9.76 -11.20 0.51
CA LEU A 66 -8.57 -10.57 -0.04
C LEU A 66 -8.94 -9.44 -0.98
N ASP A 67 -9.93 -9.63 -1.84
CA ASP A 67 -10.50 -8.59 -2.71
C ASP A 67 -11.07 -7.42 -1.89
N PHE A 68 -11.81 -7.71 -0.81
CA PHE A 68 -12.32 -6.68 0.08
C PHE A 68 -11.20 -5.83 0.68
N VAL A 69 -10.19 -6.48 1.27
CA VAL A 69 -9.07 -5.77 1.91
C VAL A 69 -8.24 -5.00 0.87
N ARG A 70 -8.00 -5.56 -0.32
CA ARG A 70 -7.34 -4.84 -1.43
C ARG A 70 -8.10 -3.57 -1.79
N THR A 71 -9.42 -3.67 -1.92
CA THR A 71 -10.27 -2.52 -2.27
C THR A 71 -10.14 -1.41 -1.22
N LEU A 72 -10.10 -1.76 0.07
CA LEU A 72 -9.90 -0.81 1.15
C LEU A 72 -8.48 -0.21 1.21
N LEU A 73 -7.48 -0.99 0.79
CA LEU A 73 -6.07 -0.61 0.77
C LEU A 73 -5.65 0.09 -0.53
N GLU A 74 -6.59 0.43 -1.42
CA GLU A 74 -6.31 1.21 -2.63
C GLU A 74 -5.43 2.44 -2.31
N ILE A 75 -4.26 2.48 -2.95
CA ILE A 75 -3.22 3.48 -2.69
C ILE A 75 -3.76 4.87 -2.98
N ASN A 76 -4.43 5.04 -4.13
CA ASN A 76 -4.96 6.32 -4.54
C ASN A 76 -6.25 6.64 -3.75
N PRO A 77 -6.23 7.64 -2.84
CA PRO A 77 -7.39 7.94 -2.01
C PRO A 77 -8.62 8.39 -2.81
N LEU A 78 -8.45 8.86 -4.05
CA LEU A 78 -9.56 9.22 -4.93
C LEU A 78 -10.27 8.00 -5.54
N ARG A 79 -9.61 6.84 -5.57
CA ARG A 79 -10.19 5.57 -6.01
C ARG A 79 -10.61 4.66 -4.85
N ARG A 80 -10.15 4.97 -3.64
CA ARG A 80 -10.51 4.22 -2.43
C ARG A 80 -12.00 4.39 -2.15
N PRO A 81 -12.75 3.30 -1.89
CA PRO A 81 -14.17 3.41 -1.59
C PRO A 81 -14.40 4.17 -0.29
N THR A 82 -15.52 4.87 -0.25
CA THR A 82 -16.10 5.35 1.00
C THR A 82 -16.59 4.17 1.85
N ALA A 83 -16.82 4.40 3.14
CA ALA A 83 -17.38 3.37 4.02
C ALA A 83 -18.72 2.84 3.51
N LEU A 84 -19.58 3.71 2.96
CA LEU A 84 -20.87 3.30 2.40
C LEU A 84 -20.71 2.41 1.16
N GLU A 85 -19.78 2.73 0.28
CA GLU A 85 -19.49 1.89 -0.89
C GLU A 85 -18.90 0.54 -0.47
N ALA A 86 -17.97 0.54 0.49
CA ALA A 86 -17.35 -0.68 1.01
C ALA A 86 -18.37 -1.64 1.67
N LEU A 87 -19.45 -1.12 2.28
CA LEU A 87 -20.52 -1.95 2.83
C LEU A 87 -21.25 -2.79 1.77
N ASN A 88 -21.19 -2.40 0.49
CA ASN A 88 -21.79 -3.16 -0.61
C ASN A 88 -20.87 -4.25 -1.17
N HIS A 89 -19.69 -4.47 -0.57
CA HIS A 89 -18.75 -5.46 -1.06
C HIS A 89 -19.31 -6.90 -0.92
N PRO A 90 -19.16 -7.78 -1.93
CA PRO A 90 -19.72 -9.13 -1.92
C PRO A 90 -19.34 -9.96 -0.69
N TRP A 91 -18.09 -9.80 -0.21
CA TRP A 91 -17.61 -10.47 1.01
C TRP A 91 -18.50 -10.23 2.24
N LEU A 92 -18.99 -9.00 2.44
CA LEU A 92 -19.87 -8.69 3.57
C LEU A 92 -21.26 -9.30 3.39
N SER A 93 -21.82 -9.25 2.19
CA SER A 93 -23.13 -9.86 1.90
C SER A 93 -23.13 -11.39 1.97
N SER A 94 -21.97 -12.02 1.76
CA SER A 94 -21.83 -13.49 1.81
C SER A 94 -22.09 -14.07 3.20
N SER A 95 -21.95 -13.25 4.24
CA SER A 95 -22.20 -13.65 5.64
C SER A 95 -23.68 -13.73 6.02
N SER A 96 -24.59 -13.24 5.16
CA SER A 96 -26.04 -13.19 5.45
C SER A 96 -26.77 -14.51 5.23
N TYR A 97 -26.05 -15.61 4.98
CA TYR A 97 -26.58 -16.97 4.99
C TYR A 97 -26.05 -17.73 6.21
N ASN A 98 -26.55 -17.41 7.41
CA ASN A 98 -26.54 -18.27 8.59
C ASN A 98 -27.72 -17.93 9.49
#